data_AF-A0A7J8MAP1-F1
#
_entry.id   AF-A0A7J8MAP1-F1
#
_cell.length_a   1.000
_cell.length_b   1.000
_cell.length_c   1.000
_cell.angle_alpha   90.00
_cell.angle_beta   90.00
_cell.angle_gamma   90.00
#
_symmetry.space_group_name_H-M   'P 1'
#
loop_
_entity.id
_entity.type
_entity.pdbx_description
1 polymer ?
#
loop_
_entity_poly.entity_id
_entity_poly.type
_entity_poly.pdbx_seq_one_letter_code
_entity_poly.pdbx_strand_id
1 'polypeptide(L)'
;RYSPGDSFASDTDSTSEHCGGITIGEALEATALTAGKKPVEWSDAAAIQAAEVRATGRTSIMPGGVAAAAQSAATLNARATRDEDKTKLGAILANATAKLPADKPATRKDAEGVMGAEMRNDPNLTTHPAGVAASVAAAARLNQSHK
;
A
#
# COMPACT_ATOMS: atom_id res chain seq x y z
N ARG A 1 0.70 45.24 39.30
CA ARG A 1 0.96 43.78 39.21
C ARG A 1 -0.15 43.18 38.37
N TYR A 2 0.15 42.77 37.14
CA TYR A 2 -0.78 42.03 36.29
C TYR A 2 -0.10 40.67 36.05
N SER A 3 -0.75 39.60 36.47
CA SER A 3 -0.28 38.23 36.24
C SER A 3 -0.77 37.77 34.86
N PRO A 4 0.06 37.12 34.03
CA PRO A 4 -0.43 36.45 32.84
C PRO A 4 -0.87 35.03 33.23
N GLY A 5 -2.14 34.73 33.02
CA GLY A 5 -2.70 33.38 33.10
C GLY A 5 -3.10 32.95 31.70
N ASP A 6 -2.40 31.95 31.18
CA ASP A 6 -2.72 31.22 29.95
C ASP A 6 -4.12 30.61 30.01
N SER A 7 -4.82 30.56 28.87
CA SER A 7 -5.58 29.40 28.33
C SER A 7 -6.79 29.82 27.48
N PHE A 8 -6.76 29.49 26.19
CA PHE A 8 -7.86 29.12 25.26
C PHE A 8 -7.18 28.89 23.89
N ALA A 9 -6.70 27.68 23.58
CA ALA A 9 -7.42 26.52 23.06
C ALA A 9 -7.95 26.71 21.62
N SER A 10 -7.43 25.82 20.76
CA SER A 10 -7.97 25.31 19.49
C SER A 10 -8.06 26.26 18.30
N ASP A 11 -6.93 26.49 17.64
CA ASP A 11 -6.89 26.32 16.19
C ASP A 11 -6.31 24.94 15.91
N THR A 12 -7.22 23.99 15.69
CA THR A 12 -6.93 22.71 15.04
C THR A 12 -6.49 23.02 13.62
N ASP A 13 -5.23 23.39 13.45
CA ASP A 13 -4.57 23.24 12.17
C ASP A 13 -4.57 21.73 11.89
N SER A 14 -5.36 21.35 10.89
CA SER A 14 -5.37 20.00 10.35
C SER A 14 -4.11 19.82 9.50
N THR A 15 -2.95 20.03 10.12
CA THR A 15 -1.73 19.36 9.72
C THR A 15 -2.01 17.89 9.95
N SER A 16 -2.52 17.24 8.92
CA SER A 16 -2.22 15.84 8.67
C SER A 16 -0.70 15.73 8.75
N GLU A 17 -0.21 15.43 9.95
CA GLU A 17 1.19 15.22 10.27
C GLU A 17 1.74 14.20 9.28
N HIS A 18 2.33 14.68 8.20
CA HIS A 18 3.33 13.95 7.40
C HIS A 18 4.63 13.82 8.21
N CYS A 19 4.57 13.73 9.55
CA CYS A 19 5.74 13.74 10.41
C CYS A 19 6.33 12.33 10.63
N GLY A 20 6.38 11.50 9.58
CA GLY A 20 6.91 10.13 9.68
C GLY A 20 7.46 9.47 8.41
N GLY A 21 7.31 10.06 7.23
CA GLY A 21 7.70 9.46 5.95
C GLY A 21 6.56 8.76 5.22
N ILE A 22 6.77 8.46 3.93
CA ILE A 22 5.81 7.86 3.00
C ILE A 22 5.36 6.49 3.53
N THR A 23 4.05 6.29 3.67
CA THR A 23 3.47 5.06 4.20
C THR A 23 3.36 3.96 3.14
N ILE A 24 2.99 2.75 3.59
CA ILE A 24 2.78 1.62 2.68
C ILE A 24 1.50 1.82 1.86
N GLY A 25 0.44 2.38 2.45
CA GLY A 25 -0.79 2.74 1.74
C GLY A 25 -0.57 3.80 0.65
N GLU A 26 0.21 4.84 0.95
CA GLU A 26 0.57 5.85 -0.05
C GLU A 26 1.38 5.26 -1.22
N ALA A 27 2.31 4.35 -0.92
CA ALA A 27 3.05 3.62 -1.95
C ALA A 27 2.15 2.73 -2.83
N LEU A 28 1.11 2.13 -2.23
CA LEU A 28 0.11 1.35 -2.96
C LEU A 28 -0.75 2.26 -3.86
N GLU A 29 -1.18 3.42 -3.38
CA GLU A 29 -1.90 4.41 -4.19
C GLU A 29 -1.04 4.95 -5.34
N ALA A 30 0.26 5.18 -5.12
CA ALA A 30 1.19 5.53 -6.19
C ALA A 30 1.29 4.42 -7.24
N THR A 31 1.25 3.15 -6.83
CA THR A 31 1.19 2.00 -7.76
C THR A 31 -0.09 2.02 -8.60
N ALA A 32 -1.20 2.48 -8.02
CA ALA A 32 -2.45 2.69 -8.74
C ALA A 32 -2.29 3.69 -9.91
N LEU A 33 -1.37 4.65 -9.79
CA LEU A 33 -1.09 5.63 -10.85
C LEU A 33 -0.13 5.10 -11.91
N THR A 34 0.89 4.32 -11.52
CA THR A 34 1.94 3.82 -12.42
C THR A 34 1.54 2.53 -13.14
N ALA A 35 0.91 1.60 -12.43
CA ALA A 35 0.52 0.27 -12.92
C ALA A 35 -1.00 0.05 -12.89
N GLY A 36 -1.79 1.11 -12.69
CA GLY A 36 -3.24 0.98 -12.52
C GLY A 36 -4.01 0.41 -13.72
N LYS A 37 -3.41 0.39 -14.91
CA LYS A 37 -4.00 -0.21 -16.11
C LYS A 37 -3.78 -1.73 -16.19
N LYS A 38 -2.86 -2.28 -15.39
CA LYS A 38 -2.55 -3.71 -15.36
C LYS A 38 -3.70 -4.47 -14.69
N PRO A 39 -4.16 -5.61 -15.24
CA PRO A 39 -5.04 -6.50 -14.52
C PRO A 39 -4.36 -7.00 -13.24
N VAL A 40 -5.14 -7.21 -12.19
CA VAL A 40 -4.63 -7.81 -10.94
C VAL A 40 -4.32 -9.28 -11.18
N GLU A 41 -3.09 -9.68 -10.84
CA GLU A 41 -2.62 -11.06 -10.89
C GLU A 41 -2.48 -11.65 -9.48
N TRP A 42 -2.30 -12.97 -9.39
CA TRP A 42 -2.10 -13.66 -8.12
C TRP A 42 -0.83 -13.17 -7.41
N SER A 43 0.25 -12.92 -8.16
CA SER A 43 1.49 -12.34 -7.63
C SER A 43 1.26 -10.97 -6.99
N ASP A 44 0.51 -10.08 -7.67
CA ASP A 44 0.17 -8.77 -7.12
C ASP A 44 -0.66 -8.90 -5.84
N ALA A 45 -1.66 -9.78 -5.83
CA ALA A 45 -2.49 -10.00 -4.65
C ALA A 45 -1.66 -10.47 -3.44
N ALA A 46 -0.65 -11.31 -3.65
CA ALA A 46 0.27 -11.73 -2.60
C ALA A 46 1.17 -10.57 -2.12
N ALA A 47 1.66 -9.73 -3.04
CA ALA A 47 2.43 -8.53 -2.71
C ALA A 47 1.60 -7.54 -1.88
N ILE A 48 0.36 -7.26 -2.30
CA ILE A 48 -0.59 -6.38 -1.59
C ILE A 48 -0.92 -6.93 -0.22
N GLN A 49 -1.15 -8.23 -0.09
CA GLN A 49 -1.35 -8.88 1.21
C GLN A 49 -0.15 -8.69 2.13
N ALA A 50 1.06 -8.93 1.61
CA ALA A 50 2.28 -8.72 2.37
C ALA A 50 2.43 -7.26 2.82
N ALA A 51 2.06 -6.31 1.95
CA ALA A 51 2.06 -4.89 2.23
C ALA A 51 1.04 -4.54 3.32
N GLU A 52 -0.19 -5.02 3.24
CA GLU A 52 -1.26 -4.80 4.24
C GLU A 52 -0.89 -5.34 5.64
N VAL A 53 -0.34 -6.56 5.71
CA VAL A 53 0.15 -7.17 6.95
C VAL A 53 1.26 -6.33 7.58
N ARG A 54 2.15 -5.78 6.76
CA ARG A 54 3.24 -4.91 7.21
C ARG A 54 2.69 -3.57 7.67
N ALA A 55 1.86 -2.93 6.87
CA ALA A 55 1.25 -1.65 7.16
C ALA A 55 0.57 -1.69 8.53
N THR A 56 -0.34 -2.64 8.73
CA THR A 56 -1.15 -2.72 9.94
C THR A 56 -0.46 -3.41 11.12
N GLY A 57 0.66 -4.10 10.90
CA GLY A 57 1.30 -4.96 11.89
C GLY A 57 0.47 -6.19 12.30
N ARG A 58 -0.66 -6.45 11.63
CA ARG A 58 -1.54 -7.59 11.90
C ARG A 58 -1.16 -8.74 10.97
N THR A 59 -0.99 -9.95 11.52
CA THR A 59 -0.61 -11.14 10.76
C THR A 59 -1.76 -11.74 9.93
N SER A 60 -2.99 -11.23 10.08
CA SER A 60 -4.18 -11.69 9.37
C SER A 60 -4.67 -10.67 8.34
N ILE A 61 -5.11 -11.15 7.16
CA ILE A 61 -5.81 -10.34 6.16
C ILE A 61 -7.03 -9.68 6.81
N MET A 62 -7.22 -8.38 6.62
CA MET A 62 -8.40 -7.71 7.12
C MET A 62 -9.60 -8.05 6.21
N PRO A 63 -10.72 -8.57 6.74
CA PRO A 63 -11.93 -8.77 5.96
C PRO A 63 -12.39 -7.42 5.37
N GLY A 64 -12.48 -7.33 4.04
CA GLY A 64 -12.84 -6.09 3.34
C GLY A 64 -11.70 -5.08 3.16
N GLY A 65 -10.46 -5.46 3.48
CA GLY A 65 -9.24 -4.71 3.19
C GLY A 65 -8.82 -4.75 1.71
N VAL A 66 -7.71 -4.09 1.40
CA VAL A 66 -7.16 -3.98 0.04
C VAL A 66 -6.71 -5.36 -0.45
N ALA A 67 -6.09 -6.15 0.43
CA ALA A 67 -5.61 -7.49 0.10
C ALA A 67 -6.75 -8.46 -0.23
N ALA A 68 -7.85 -8.41 0.51
CA ALA A 68 -9.04 -9.22 0.24
C ALA A 68 -9.64 -8.88 -1.14
N ALA A 69 -9.73 -7.60 -1.46
CA ALA A 69 -10.21 -7.14 -2.76
C ALA A 69 -9.27 -7.58 -3.90
N ALA A 70 -7.95 -7.50 -3.70
CA ALA A 70 -6.95 -7.97 -4.65
C ALA A 70 -7.05 -9.49 -4.91
N GLN A 71 -7.24 -10.31 -3.87
CA GLN A 71 -7.40 -11.77 -4.02
C GLN A 71 -8.67 -12.14 -4.78
N SER A 72 -9.78 -11.46 -4.48
CA SER A 72 -11.04 -11.64 -5.22
C SER A 72 -10.87 -11.25 -6.69
N ALA A 73 -10.26 -10.09 -6.96
CA ALA A 73 -9.94 -9.63 -8.29
C ALA A 73 -9.04 -10.61 -9.06
N ALA A 74 -7.95 -11.10 -8.46
CA ALA A 74 -7.06 -12.08 -9.08
C ALA A 74 -7.78 -13.40 -9.43
N THR A 75 -8.66 -13.88 -8.54
CA THR A 75 -9.45 -15.10 -8.77
C THR A 75 -10.44 -14.94 -9.91
N LEU A 76 -11.11 -13.79 -9.99
CA LEU A 76 -12.03 -13.47 -11.08
C LEU A 76 -11.28 -13.25 -12.40
N ASN A 77 -10.18 -12.51 -12.37
CA ASN A 77 -9.35 -12.22 -13.53
C ASN A 77 -8.73 -13.48 -14.14
N ALA A 78 -8.36 -14.46 -13.32
CA ALA A 78 -7.84 -15.74 -13.79
C ALA A 78 -8.89 -16.56 -14.57
N ARG A 79 -10.18 -16.29 -14.37
CA ARG A 79 -11.29 -16.91 -15.12
C ARG A 79 -11.78 -16.06 -16.29
N ALA A 80 -11.43 -14.77 -16.31
CA ALA A 80 -11.81 -13.85 -17.37
C ALA A 80 -10.92 -14.05 -18.60
N THR A 81 -11.55 -14.21 -19.77
CA THR A 81 -10.85 -14.43 -21.05
C THR A 81 -10.47 -13.12 -21.75
N ARG A 82 -11.13 -12.00 -21.43
CA ARG A 82 -10.87 -10.67 -21.98
C ARG A 82 -10.21 -9.79 -20.93
N ASP A 83 -9.13 -9.11 -21.30
CA ASP A 83 -8.42 -8.19 -20.39
C ASP A 83 -9.25 -6.94 -20.02
N GLU A 84 -10.24 -6.62 -20.84
CA GLU A 84 -11.17 -5.50 -20.65
C GLU A 84 -12.07 -5.70 -19.41
N ASP A 85 -12.47 -6.95 -19.17
CA ASP A 85 -13.35 -7.36 -18.07
C ASP A 85 -12.57 -7.60 -16.76
N LYS A 86 -11.23 -7.58 -16.84
CA LYS A 86 -10.37 -7.80 -15.68
C LYS A 86 -10.35 -6.57 -14.79
N THR A 87 -10.49 -6.82 -13.49
CA THR A 87 -10.29 -5.81 -12.46
C THR A 87 -8.82 -5.39 -12.46
N LYS A 88 -8.57 -4.08 -12.51
CA LYS A 88 -7.22 -3.54 -12.63
C LYS A 88 -6.67 -3.10 -11.28
N LEU A 89 -5.34 -3.04 -11.16
CA LEU A 89 -4.67 -2.60 -9.93
C LEU A 89 -5.14 -1.22 -9.48
N GLY A 90 -5.45 -0.33 -10.43
CA GLY A 90 -5.94 1.02 -10.13
C GLY A 90 -7.21 1.00 -9.29
N ALA A 91 -8.14 0.10 -9.60
CA ALA A 91 -9.42 0.01 -8.91
C ALA A 91 -9.29 -0.52 -7.47
N ILE A 92 -8.29 -1.39 -7.22
CA ILE A 92 -8.05 -1.96 -5.89
C ILE A 92 -7.23 -1.01 -5.03
N LEU A 93 -6.23 -0.36 -5.60
CA LEU A 93 -5.23 0.41 -4.86
C LEU A 93 -5.56 1.91 -4.71
N ALA A 94 -6.52 2.46 -5.45
CA ALA A 94 -6.85 3.89 -5.43
C ALA A 94 -7.33 4.45 -4.08
N ASN A 95 -7.65 3.59 -3.11
CA ASN A 95 -8.05 4.00 -1.77
C ASN A 95 -7.36 3.14 -0.70
N ALA A 96 -6.12 2.74 -0.96
CA ALA A 96 -5.39 1.84 -0.09
C ALA A 96 -5.13 2.46 1.29
N THR A 97 -4.82 3.75 1.35
CA THR A 97 -4.54 4.46 2.60
C THR A 97 -5.77 4.47 3.52
N ALA A 98 -6.96 4.73 2.98
CA ALA A 98 -8.20 4.69 3.76
C ALA A 98 -8.61 3.28 4.23
N LYS A 99 -8.07 2.24 3.58
CA LYS A 99 -8.34 0.83 3.90
C LYS A 99 -7.32 0.23 4.87
N LEU A 100 -6.30 1.00 5.24
CA LEU A 100 -5.24 0.59 6.16
C LEU A 100 -5.34 1.42 7.46
N PRO A 101 -6.09 0.96 8.48
CA PRO A 101 -6.40 1.75 9.68
C PRO A 101 -5.19 2.03 10.60
N ALA A 102 -4.06 1.39 10.35
CA ALA A 102 -2.82 1.57 11.12
C ALA A 102 -1.62 1.69 10.17
N ASP A 103 -1.79 2.37 9.05
CA ASP A 103 -0.75 2.48 8.02
C ASP A 103 0.52 3.15 8.56
N LYS A 104 1.64 2.41 8.47
CA LYS A 104 2.94 2.84 8.98
C LYS A 104 3.87 3.28 7.84
N PRO A 105 4.88 4.11 8.13
CA PRO A 105 5.92 4.46 7.17
C PRO A 105 6.58 3.22 6.55
N ALA A 106 6.74 3.23 5.23
CA ALA A 106 7.40 2.15 4.50
C ALA A 106 8.87 2.05 4.91
N THR A 107 9.33 0.84 5.24
CA THR A 107 10.73 0.55 5.55
C THR A 107 11.33 -0.42 4.53
N ARG A 108 12.67 -0.49 4.49
CA ARG A 108 13.38 -1.44 3.60
C ARG A 108 12.96 -2.90 3.85
N LYS A 109 12.78 -3.27 5.12
CA LYS A 109 12.32 -4.61 5.53
C LYS A 109 10.92 -4.90 5.01
N ASP A 110 10.06 -3.88 4.95
CA ASP A 110 8.73 -4.04 4.38
C ASP A 110 8.82 -4.32 2.88
N ALA A 111 9.59 -3.51 2.15
CA ALA A 111 9.82 -3.68 0.72
C ALA A 111 10.40 -5.05 0.35
N GLU A 112 11.43 -5.51 1.05
CA GLU A 112 12.03 -6.84 0.86
C GLU A 112 11.01 -7.96 1.11
N GLY A 113 10.18 -7.79 2.13
CA GLY A 113 9.15 -8.75 2.47
C GLY A 113 7.98 -8.80 1.48
N VAL A 114 7.61 -7.66 0.90
CA VAL A 114 6.62 -7.55 -0.20
C VAL A 114 7.17 -8.19 -1.46
N MET A 115 8.42 -7.85 -1.83
CA MET A 115 9.12 -8.45 -2.96
C MET A 115 9.22 -9.97 -2.85
N GLY A 116 9.57 -10.49 -1.66
CA GLY A 116 9.59 -11.93 -1.43
C GLY A 116 8.21 -12.59 -1.54
N ALA A 117 7.12 -11.88 -1.28
CA ALA A 117 5.76 -12.40 -1.48
C ALA A 117 5.36 -12.42 -2.97
N GLU A 118 5.71 -11.37 -3.71
CA GLU A 118 5.53 -11.28 -5.16
C GLU A 118 6.28 -12.43 -5.86
N MET A 119 7.59 -12.57 -5.61
CA MET A 119 8.42 -13.60 -6.24
C MET A 119 7.98 -15.03 -5.93
N ARG A 120 7.50 -15.31 -4.71
CA ARG A 120 7.01 -16.64 -4.34
C ARG A 120 5.74 -17.04 -5.08
N ASN A 121 4.98 -16.06 -5.56
CA ASN A 121 3.70 -16.27 -6.19
C ASN A 121 3.69 -15.85 -7.67
N ASP A 122 4.87 -15.47 -8.21
CA ASP A 122 5.10 -15.27 -9.63
C ASP A 122 5.69 -16.56 -10.25
N PRO A 123 5.00 -17.21 -11.20
CA PRO A 123 5.53 -18.36 -11.93
C PRO A 123 6.81 -18.06 -12.74
N ASN A 124 7.07 -16.81 -13.08
CA ASN A 124 8.28 -16.38 -13.79
C ASN A 124 9.41 -15.91 -12.86
N LEU A 125 9.18 -15.88 -11.54
CA LEU A 125 10.13 -15.39 -10.52
C LEU A 125 10.65 -13.97 -10.81
N THR A 126 9.86 -13.13 -11.49
CA THR A 126 10.25 -11.78 -11.86
C THR A 126 9.69 -10.76 -10.87
N THR A 127 10.48 -9.74 -10.55
CA THR A 127 9.95 -8.56 -9.86
C THR A 127 9.38 -7.63 -10.92
N HIS A 128 8.14 -7.19 -10.75
CA HIS A 128 7.55 -6.28 -11.72
C HIS A 128 8.12 -4.87 -11.50
N PRO A 129 8.79 -4.26 -12.50
CA PRO A 129 9.50 -2.99 -12.32
C PRO A 129 8.58 -1.79 -12.02
N ALA A 130 7.27 -1.94 -12.21
CA ALA A 130 6.24 -0.95 -11.85
C ALA A 130 5.19 -1.53 -10.86
N GLY A 131 5.47 -2.70 -10.27
CA GLY A 131 4.55 -3.38 -9.37
C GLY A 131 4.55 -2.82 -7.95
N VAL A 132 3.81 -3.51 -7.10
CA VAL A 132 3.62 -3.12 -5.69
C VAL A 132 4.94 -3.12 -4.93
N ALA A 133 5.81 -4.10 -5.17
CA ALA A 133 7.12 -4.17 -4.53
C ALA A 133 8.02 -2.96 -4.88
N ALA A 134 7.98 -2.51 -6.14
CA ALA A 134 8.79 -1.39 -6.62
C ALA A 134 8.38 -0.06 -5.94
N SER A 135 7.08 0.21 -5.83
CA SER A 135 6.57 1.42 -5.18
C SER A 135 6.86 1.44 -3.69
N VAL A 136 6.67 0.32 -2.99
CA VAL A 136 7.01 0.22 -1.55
C VAL A 136 8.53 0.37 -1.34
N ALA A 137 9.35 -0.17 -2.24
CA ALA A 137 10.80 0.05 -2.21
C ALA A 137 11.19 1.50 -2.46
N ALA A 138 10.51 2.19 -3.38
CA ALA A 138 10.73 3.62 -3.64
C ALA A 138 10.36 4.46 -2.40
N ALA A 139 9.19 4.22 -1.80
CA ALA A 139 8.78 4.87 -0.56
C ALA A 139 9.80 4.64 0.57
N ALA A 140 10.23 3.39 0.76
CA ALA A 140 11.24 3.06 1.77
C ALA A 140 12.61 3.71 1.52
N ARG A 141 13.00 3.94 0.27
CA ARG A 141 14.24 4.66 -0.09
C ARG A 141 14.13 6.14 0.24
N LEU A 142 13.02 6.76 -0.12
CA LEU A 142 12.73 8.16 0.19
C LEU A 142 12.72 8.37 1.72
N ASN A 143 12.12 7.46 2.47
CA ASN A 143 12.12 7.52 3.94
C ASN A 143 13.51 7.37 4.57
N GLN A 144 14.46 6.73 3.89
CA GLN A 144 15.84 6.63 4.36
C GLN A 144 16.67 7.87 4.03
N SER A 145 16.37 8.58 2.92
CA SER A 145 17.06 9.82 2.56
C SER A 145 16.58 11.04 3.36
N HIS A 146 15.39 10.96 3.96
CA HIS A 146 14.78 12.01 4.77
C HIS A 146 14.93 11.78 6.29
N LYS A 147 15.88 10.93 6.71
CA LYS A 147 16.14 10.55 8.10
C LYS A 147 17.51 11.04 8.55
#